data_AF-A0A3D1QWE1-F1
#
_entry.id   AF-A0A3D1QWE1-F1
#
_cell.length_a   1.000
_cell.length_b   1.000
_cell.length_c   1.000
_cell.angle_alpha   90.00
_cell.angle_beta   90.00
_cell.angle_gamma   90.00
#
_symmetry.space_group_name_H-M   'P 1'
#
loop_
_entity.id
_entity.type
_entity.pdbx_description
1 polymer ?
#
loop_
_entity_poly.entity_id
_entity_poly.type
_entity_poly.pdbx_seq_one_letter_code
_entity_poly.pdbx_strand_id
1 'polypeptide(L)'
;MSSSAQTLPTRPRLAFVDAARSLAMLLMVQAHVVDNLLVEAARQTVFFQRYWLLRGLTAPLFFMLSGFAVMVASDSKWADYGRPSALLFKRLRRVGSLLLIGTFIQMPRWSAHTGVFPFDFTTEEWR
;
A
#
# COMPACT_ATOMS: atom_id res chain seq x y z
N MET A 1 22.43 24.89 38.11
CA MET A 1 21.14 24.88 37.39
C MET A 1 21.07 23.55 36.63
N SER A 2 20.47 22.54 37.25
CA SER A 2 20.51 21.15 36.80
C SER A 2 19.49 20.93 35.70
N SER A 3 19.95 20.63 34.48
CA SER A 3 19.10 20.32 33.34
C SER A 3 18.50 18.92 33.50
N SER A 4 17.27 18.84 33.96
CA SER A 4 16.49 17.60 34.01
C SER A 4 16.10 17.18 32.60
N ALA A 5 16.87 16.23 32.04
CA ALA A 5 16.54 15.55 30.80
C ALA A 5 15.21 14.79 30.99
N GLN A 6 14.12 15.37 30.50
CA GLN A 6 12.82 14.72 30.45
C GLN A 6 12.91 13.54 29.46
N THR A 7 13.01 12.32 29.97
CA THR A 7 12.86 11.10 29.19
C THR A 7 11.38 10.94 28.84
N LEU A 8 11.03 11.32 27.60
CA LEU A 8 9.67 11.12 27.10
C LEU A 8 9.31 9.62 27.18
N PRO A 9 8.10 9.27 27.66
CA PRO A 9 7.69 7.87 27.78
C PRO A 9 7.68 7.20 26.40
N THR A 10 8.61 6.28 26.19
CA THR A 10 8.68 5.46 24.98
C THR A 10 7.49 4.52 24.96
N ARG A 11 6.47 4.82 24.15
CA ARG A 11 5.35 3.89 23.94
C ARG A 11 5.90 2.57 23.38
N PRO A 12 5.53 1.42 23.95
CA PRO A 12 5.96 0.13 23.43
C PRO A 12 5.46 -0.02 21.99
N ARG A 13 6.38 -0.15 21.04
CA ARG A 13 6.06 -0.44 19.64
C ARG A 13 5.66 -1.90 19.54
N LEU A 14 4.55 -2.20 18.84
CA LEU A 14 4.14 -3.58 18.62
C LEU A 14 5.04 -4.23 17.56
N ALA A 15 6.14 -4.83 18.00
CA ALA A 15 7.10 -5.51 17.15
C ALA A 15 6.46 -6.59 16.25
N PHE A 16 5.44 -7.29 16.74
CA PHE A 16 4.68 -8.28 15.95
C PHE A 16 3.97 -7.64 14.75
N VAL A 17 3.34 -6.47 14.93
CA VAL A 17 2.62 -5.78 13.85
C VAL A 17 3.60 -5.24 12.82
N ASP A 18 4.72 -4.69 13.27
CA ASP A 18 5.79 -4.20 12.39
C ASP A 18 6.43 -5.37 11.61
N ALA A 19 6.71 -6.50 12.26
CA ALA A 19 7.24 -7.71 11.63
C ALA A 19 6.26 -8.30 10.61
N ALA A 20 4.98 -8.46 10.98
CA ALA A 20 4.00 -9.03 10.09
C ALA A 20 3.69 -8.12 8.87
N ARG A 21 3.83 -6.79 9.03
CA ARG A 21 3.77 -5.85 7.89
C ARG A 21 4.97 -6.02 6.96
N SER A 22 6.19 -6.14 7.51
CA SER A 22 7.39 -6.41 6.68
C SER A 22 7.29 -7.74 5.96
N LEU A 23 6.75 -8.78 6.60
CA LEU A 23 6.48 -10.08 5.98
C LEU A 23 5.48 -9.94 4.82
N ALA A 24 4.39 -9.19 5.02
CA ALA A 24 3.42 -8.93 3.96
C ALA A 24 4.06 -8.20 2.76
N MET A 25 4.91 -7.20 3.00
CA MET A 25 5.66 -6.53 1.93
C MET A 25 6.62 -7.48 1.20
N LEU A 26 7.34 -8.34 1.93
CA LEU A 26 8.22 -9.35 1.35
C LEU A 26 7.45 -10.34 0.46
N LEU A 27 6.31 -10.84 0.93
CA LEU A 27 5.43 -11.70 0.13
C LEU A 27 4.93 -10.98 -1.14
N MET A 28 4.69 -9.67 -1.06
CA MET A 28 4.22 -8.87 -2.20
C MET A 28 5.31 -8.72 -3.27
N VAL A 29 6.55 -8.43 -2.84
CA VAL A 29 7.72 -8.38 -3.74
C VAL A 29 8.00 -9.76 -4.33
N GLN A 30 8.01 -10.79 -3.50
CA GLN A 30 8.21 -12.17 -3.94
C GLN A 30 7.18 -12.57 -4.98
N ALA A 31 5.92 -12.16 -4.78
CA ALA A 31 4.83 -12.46 -5.69
C ALA A 31 5.01 -11.81 -7.07
N HIS A 32 5.56 -10.59 -7.14
CA HIS A 32 5.84 -9.93 -8.42
C HIS A 32 7.08 -10.49 -9.11
N VAL A 33 8.12 -10.84 -8.35
CA VAL A 33 9.33 -11.47 -8.90
C VAL A 33 8.98 -12.81 -9.55
N VAL A 34 8.26 -13.68 -8.86
CA VAL A 34 7.87 -14.99 -9.41
C VAL A 34 6.94 -14.84 -10.61
N ASP A 35 6.04 -13.85 -10.64
CA ASP A 35 5.16 -13.62 -11.78
C ASP A 35 5.93 -13.24 -13.07
N ASN A 36 6.98 -12.43 -12.90
CA ASN A 36 7.82 -11.94 -14.00
C ASN A 36 8.84 -12.98 -14.47
N LEU A 37 9.33 -13.86 -13.58
CA LEU A 37 10.33 -14.87 -13.92
C LEU A 37 9.73 -16.21 -14.39
N LEU A 38 8.46 -16.51 -14.11
CA LEU A 38 7.85 -17.78 -14.53
C LEU A 38 7.45 -17.78 -16.01
N VAL A 39 7.83 -18.85 -16.69
CA VAL A 39 7.37 -19.17 -18.05
C VAL A 39 5.95 -19.75 -17.99
N GLU A 40 5.13 -19.50 -19.01
CA GLU A 40 3.70 -19.86 -19.06
C GLU A 40 3.43 -21.35 -18.77
N ALA A 41 4.32 -22.24 -19.20
CA ALA A 41 4.21 -23.69 -18.97
C ALA A 41 4.22 -24.08 -17.47
N ALA A 42 4.88 -23.30 -16.61
CA ALA A 42 4.93 -23.56 -15.17
C ALA A 42 3.64 -23.12 -14.43
N ARG A 43 2.81 -22.28 -15.08
CA ARG A 43 1.59 -21.70 -14.49
C ARG A 43 0.43 -22.70 -14.39
N GLN A 44 0.48 -23.83 -15.08
CA GLN A 44 -0.59 -24.84 -15.06
C GLN A 44 -0.50 -25.85 -13.89
N THR A 45 0.52 -25.72 -13.04
CA THR A 45 0.70 -26.61 -11.90
C THR A 45 -0.22 -26.25 -10.73
N VAL A 46 -0.66 -27.26 -9.96
CA VAL A 46 -1.46 -27.07 -8.73
C VAL A 46 -0.75 -26.17 -7.72
N PHE A 47 0.59 -26.25 -7.69
CA PHE A 47 1.42 -25.37 -6.86
C PHE A 47 1.23 -23.89 -7.22
N PHE A 48 1.14 -23.58 -8.51
CA PHE A 48 0.91 -22.21 -8.98
C PHE A 48 -0.47 -21.67 -8.60
N GLN A 49 -1.51 -22.52 -8.56
CA GLN A 49 -2.84 -22.10 -8.08
C GLN A 49 -2.82 -21.69 -6.60
N ARG A 50 -2.14 -22.45 -5.74
CA ARG A 50 -2.00 -22.10 -4.33
C ARG A 50 -1.19 -20.81 -4.15
N TYR A 51 -0.16 -20.65 -4.95
CA TYR A 51 0.62 -19.42 -5.01
C TYR A 51 -0.22 -18.21 -5.47
N TRP A 52 -1.13 -18.39 -6.43
CA TRP A 52 -2.08 -17.35 -6.86
C TRP A 52 -3.00 -16.88 -5.73
N LEU A 53 -3.49 -17.81 -4.89
CA LEU A 53 -4.27 -17.47 -3.70
C LEU A 53 -3.44 -16.65 -2.70
N LEU A 54 -2.19 -17.05 -2.43
CA LEU A 54 -1.29 -16.31 -1.55
C LEU A 54 -0.98 -14.91 -2.09
N ARG A 55 -0.78 -14.77 -3.41
CA ARG A 55 -0.62 -13.49 -4.10
C ARG A 55 -1.83 -12.58 -3.86
N GLY A 56 -3.04 -13.10 -4.02
CA GLY A 56 -4.28 -12.35 -3.80
C GLY A 56 -4.50 -11.94 -2.34
N LEU A 57 -4.12 -12.79 -1.39
CA LEU A 57 -4.28 -12.56 0.06
C LEU A 57 -3.28 -11.55 0.65
N THR A 58 -2.11 -11.39 0.02
CA THR A 58 -1.03 -10.56 0.56
C THR A 58 -1.41 -9.08 0.66
N ALA A 59 -2.14 -8.55 -0.34
CA ALA A 59 -2.57 -7.15 -0.35
C ALA A 59 -3.63 -6.83 0.76
N PRO A 60 -4.72 -7.60 0.91
CA PRO A 60 -5.65 -7.46 2.03
C PRO A 60 -4.99 -7.59 3.40
N LEU A 61 -4.05 -8.53 3.55
CA LEU A 61 -3.34 -8.75 4.80
C LEU A 61 -2.50 -7.52 5.18
N PHE A 62 -1.73 -6.97 4.24
CA PHE A 62 -0.97 -5.73 4.45
C PHE A 62 -1.87 -4.56 4.84
N PHE A 63 -3.03 -4.42 4.18
CA PHE A 63 -4.00 -3.36 4.48
C PHE A 63 -4.61 -3.50 5.87
N MET A 64 -5.02 -4.72 6.25
CA MET A 64 -5.58 -5.04 7.57
C MET A 64 -4.58 -4.72 8.69
N LEU A 65 -3.33 -5.20 8.57
CA LEU A 65 -2.27 -4.90 9.54
C LEU A 65 -1.98 -3.40 9.62
N SER A 66 -2.09 -2.71 8.49
CA SER A 66 -1.88 -1.27 8.45
C SER A 66 -2.98 -0.48 9.15
N GLY A 67 -4.24 -0.87 8.95
CA GLY A 67 -5.38 -0.36 9.70
C GLY A 67 -5.25 -0.65 11.19
N PHE A 68 -4.90 -1.89 11.55
CA PHE A 68 -4.72 -2.32 12.94
C PHE A 68 -3.63 -1.51 13.67
N ALA A 69 -2.48 -1.26 13.04
CA ALA A 69 -1.44 -0.42 13.61
C ALA A 69 -1.93 1.02 13.90
N VAL A 70 -2.75 1.59 13.00
CA VAL A 70 -3.33 2.92 13.19
C VAL A 70 -4.36 2.91 14.31
N MET A 71 -5.18 1.87 14.40
CA MET A 71 -6.15 1.68 15.49
C MET A 71 -5.43 1.63 16.85
N VAL A 72 -4.42 0.76 17.00
CA VAL A 72 -3.65 0.64 18.25
C VAL A 72 -2.91 1.94 18.60
N ALA A 73 -2.37 2.65 17.60
CA ALA A 73 -1.76 3.95 17.84
C ALA A 73 -2.78 5.04 18.25
N SER A 74 -4.04 4.87 17.86
CA SER A 74 -5.14 5.80 18.16
C SER A 74 -5.84 5.48 19.48
N ASP A 75 -5.70 4.25 20.00
CA ASP A 75 -6.29 3.72 21.26
C ASP A 75 -6.09 4.64 22.49
N SER A 76 -4.95 5.29 22.58
CA SER A 76 -4.66 6.24 23.66
C SER A 76 -5.40 7.59 23.55
N LYS A 77 -6.12 7.88 22.46
CA LYS A 77 -6.78 9.18 22.21
C LYS A 77 -8.30 9.09 22.00
N TRP A 78 -8.93 7.95 22.31
CA TRP A 78 -10.37 7.74 22.10
C TRP A 78 -11.27 8.67 22.94
N ALA A 79 -10.77 9.23 24.04
CA ALA A 79 -11.51 10.24 24.81
C ALA A 79 -11.76 11.55 24.03
N ASP A 80 -10.99 11.85 22.99
CA ASP A 80 -11.09 13.09 22.19
C ASP A 80 -11.78 12.90 20.81
N TYR A 81 -12.38 11.72 20.54
CA TYR A 81 -12.86 11.32 19.21
C TYR A 81 -14.06 12.11 18.65
N GLY A 82 -14.56 13.12 19.36
CA GLY A 82 -15.57 14.05 18.82
C GLY A 82 -15.04 14.98 17.74
N ARG A 83 -13.72 15.01 17.47
CA ARG A 83 -13.12 15.91 16.46
C ARG A 83 -12.25 15.12 15.49
N PRO A 84 -12.51 15.16 14.17
CA PRO A 84 -11.58 14.62 13.18
C PRO A 84 -10.24 15.32 13.37
N SER A 85 -9.28 14.62 13.98
CA SER A 85 -8.02 15.24 14.35
C SER A 85 -7.28 15.72 13.10
N ALA A 86 -6.70 16.92 13.15
CA ALA A 86 -5.92 17.50 12.05
C ALA A 86 -4.80 16.55 11.55
N LEU A 87 -4.39 15.59 12.38
CA LEU A 87 -3.47 14.50 12.05
C LEU A 87 -4.03 13.54 10.99
N LEU A 88 -5.30 13.15 11.09
CA LEU A 88 -5.97 12.30 10.09
C LEU A 88 -6.09 13.04 8.76
N PHE A 89 -6.50 14.31 8.78
CA PHE A 89 -6.60 15.12 7.57
C PHE A 89 -5.25 15.32 6.88
N LYS A 90 -4.17 15.55 7.65
CA LYS A 90 -2.81 15.65 7.10
C LYS A 90 -2.36 14.34 6.42
N ARG A 91 -2.68 13.19 7.02
CA ARG A 91 -2.41 11.87 6.44
C ARG A 91 -3.22 11.65 5.17
N LEU A 92 -4.52 11.94 5.21
CA LEU A 92 -5.42 11.77 4.07
C LEU A 92 -5.05 12.69 2.91
N ARG A 93 -4.66 13.94 3.17
CA ARG A 93 -4.18 14.86 2.13
C ARG A 93 -2.97 14.31 1.39
N ARG A 94 -2.02 13.68 2.10
CA ARG A 94 -0.84 13.07 1.47
C ARG A 94 -1.24 11.86 0.62
N VAL A 95 -2.06 10.95 1.14
CA VAL A 95 -2.54 9.78 0.39
C VAL A 95 -3.36 10.22 -0.83
N GLY A 96 -4.29 11.16 -0.64
CA GLY A 96 -5.11 11.74 -1.69
C GLY A 96 -4.28 12.41 -2.79
N SER A 97 -3.22 13.15 -2.45
CA SER A 97 -2.32 13.74 -3.46
C SER A 97 -1.61 12.68 -4.30
N LEU A 98 -1.19 11.57 -3.68
CA LEU A 98 -0.54 10.47 -4.41
C LEU A 98 -1.52 9.72 -5.30
N LEU A 99 -2.74 9.47 -4.82
CA LEU A 99 -3.80 8.85 -5.62
C LEU A 99 -4.18 9.74 -6.81
N LEU A 100 -4.33 11.05 -6.58
CA LEU A 100 -4.65 12.01 -7.63
C LEU A 100 -3.56 12.01 -8.71
N ILE A 101 -2.29 12.10 -8.32
CA ILE A 101 -1.16 12.04 -9.27
C ILE A 101 -1.14 10.69 -10.01
N GLY A 102 -1.29 9.57 -9.30
CA GLY A 102 -1.29 8.24 -9.91
C GLY A 102 -2.44 8.04 -10.91
N THR A 103 -3.64 8.49 -10.56
CA THR A 103 -4.81 8.48 -11.45
C THR A 103 -4.61 9.40 -12.64
N PHE A 104 -3.99 10.57 -12.43
CA PHE A 104 -3.67 11.50 -13.51
C PHE A 104 -2.65 10.91 -14.50
N ILE A 105 -1.63 10.20 -14.01
CA ILE A 105 -0.65 9.50 -14.86
C ILE A 105 -1.30 8.36 -15.66
N GLN A 106 -2.33 7.70 -15.13
CA GLN A 106 -3.08 6.67 -15.87
C GLN A 106 -4.07 7.22 -16.90
N MET A 107 -4.29 8.54 -16.94
CA MET A 107 -5.21 9.20 -17.86
C MET A 107 -4.96 8.89 -19.35
N PRO A 108 -3.72 8.83 -19.88
CA PRO A 108 -3.46 8.47 -21.28
C PRO A 108 -3.94 7.05 -21.63
N ARG A 109 -3.82 6.10 -20.69
CA ARG A 109 -4.30 4.73 -20.88
C ARG A 109 -5.83 4.66 -20.97
N TRP A 110 -6.54 5.54 -20.26
CA TRP A 110 -7.99 5.65 -20.35
C TRP A 110 -8.44 6.35 -21.64
N SER A 111 -7.63 7.31 -22.12
CA SER A 111 -7.85 7.96 -23.42
C SER A 111 -7.87 6.96 -24.57
N ALA A 112 -6.93 6.01 -24.59
CA ALA A 112 -6.83 4.98 -25.62
C ALA A 112 -8.08 4.10 -25.77
N HIS A 113 -8.87 3.92 -24.69
CA HIS A 113 -10.11 3.12 -24.75
C HIS A 113 -11.37 3.94 -25.03
N THR A 114 -11.33 5.27 -24.87
CA THR A 114 -12.54 6.12 -24.92
C THR A 114 -12.57 7.06 -26.14
N GLY A 115 -11.43 7.30 -26.82
CA GLY A 115 -11.36 8.14 -28.02
C GLY A 115 -11.69 9.62 -27.78
N VAL A 116 -11.65 10.08 -26.52
CA VAL A 116 -12.12 11.41 -26.10
C VAL A 116 -11.05 12.50 -26.28
N PHE A 117 -9.76 12.15 -26.40
CA PHE A 117 -8.69 13.11 -26.66
C PHE A 117 -8.08 12.92 -28.05
N PRO A 118 -7.70 14.02 -28.74
CA PRO A 118 -7.14 14.02 -30.09
C PRO A 118 -5.64 13.61 -30.12
N PHE A 119 -5.11 13.05 -29.03
CA PHE A 119 -3.74 12.55 -28.98
C PHE A 119 -3.75 11.04 -29.24
N ASP A 120 -3.68 10.70 -30.52
CA ASP A 120 -3.40 9.34 -30.97
C ASP A 120 -1.94 9.01 -30.66
N PHE A 121 -1.70 8.32 -29.55
CA PHE A 121 -0.45 7.61 -29.31
C PHE A 121 -0.48 6.32 -30.15
N THR A 122 -0.60 6.44 -31.47
CA THR A 122 -0.52 5.31 -32.39
C THR A 122 0.86 4.69 -32.26
N THR A 123 0.90 3.44 -31.82
CA THR A 123 2.09 2.60 -31.64
C THR A 123 2.80 2.24 -32.96
N GLU A 124 2.50 2.93 -34.06
CA GLU A 124 3.14 2.73 -35.37
C GLU A 124 4.48 3.51 -35.50
N GLU A 125 4.79 4.45 -34.60
CA GLU A 125 6.06 5.20 -34.64
C GLU A 125 7.23 4.54 -33.87
N TRP A 126 6.98 3.47 -33.10
CA TRP A 126 8.00 2.77 -32.31
C TRP A 126 8.04 1.26 -32.63
N ARG A 127 8.19 0.93 -33.91
CA ARG A 127 8.57 -0.41 -34.36
C ARG A 127 10.06 -0.48 -34.63
#